data_AF-A0A1F4KFR0-F1
#
_entry.id   AF-A0A1F4KFR0-F1
#
_cell.length_a   1.000
_cell.length_b   1.000
_cell.length_c   1.000
_cell.angle_alpha   90.00
_cell.angle_beta   90.00
_cell.angle_gamma   90.00
#
_symmetry.space_group_name_H-M   'P 1'
#
loop_
_entity.id
_entity.type
_entity.pdbx_description
1 polymer ?
#
loop_
_entity_poly.entity_id
_entity_poly.type
_entity_poly.pdbx_seq_one_letter_code
_entity_poly.pdbx_strand_id
1 'polypeptide(L)'
;MPQVTIYMDDDAIARAKASAAAAKLSLSAWVAKLVKEQTPEVDAHGYPIGFFEEVAAHAEMWRDFPLAEGLRANDAPNLPRESW
;
A
#
# COMPACT_ATOMS: atom_id res chain seq x y z
N MET A 1 8.64 28.58 1.79
CA MET A 1 8.50 27.11 1.75
C MET A 1 7.12 26.76 2.27
N PRO A 2 6.37 25.86 1.62
CA PRO A 2 5.13 25.35 2.19
C PRO A 2 5.41 24.55 3.47
N GLN A 3 4.58 24.75 4.49
CA GLN A 3 4.61 23.95 5.72
C GLN A 3 3.46 22.95 5.66
N VAL A 4 3.75 21.68 5.98
CA VAL A 4 2.77 20.59 6.03
C VAL A 4 2.78 20.00 7.43
N THR A 5 1.59 19.78 7.99
CA THR A 5 1.40 19.07 9.26
C THR A 5 0.85 17.68 8.95
N ILE A 6 1.54 16.65 9.43
CA ILE A 6 1.16 15.24 9.22
C ILE A 6 0.86 14.64 10.59
N TYR A 7 -0.35 14.09 10.75
CA TYR A 7 -0.72 13.32 11.93
C TYR A 7 -0.21 11.89 11.76
N MET A 8 0.56 11.43 12.72
CA MET A 8 1.14 10.09 12.77
C MET A 8 0.84 9.49 14.14
N ASP A 9 0.51 8.20 14.17
CA ASP A 9 0.48 7.46 15.42
C ASP A 9 1.89 7.27 16.00
N ASP A 10 1.95 6.83 17.26
CA ASP A 10 3.20 6.69 18.02
C ASP A 10 4.17 5.69 17.37
N ASP A 11 3.66 4.62 16.76
CA ASP A 11 4.48 3.61 16.09
C ASP A 11 5.06 4.15 14.77
N ALA A 12 4.25 4.87 13.99
CA ALA A 12 4.67 5.50 12.75
C ALA A 12 5.78 6.54 12.98
N ILE A 13 5.63 7.42 13.98
CA ILE A 13 6.66 8.42 14.30
C ILE A 13 7.93 7.76 14.86
N ALA A 14 7.81 6.68 15.63
CA ALA A 14 8.97 5.94 16.15
C ALA A 14 9.79 5.33 14.99
N ARG A 15 9.12 4.66 14.06
CA ARG A 15 9.75 4.08 12.85
C ARG A 15 10.38 5.16 11.96
N ALA A 16 9.71 6.29 11.77
CA ALA A 16 10.25 7.40 10.98
C ALA A 16 11.52 7.98 11.60
N LYS A 17 11.54 8.17 12.93
CA LYS A 17 12.75 8.64 13.66
C LYS A 17 13.90 7.63 13.57
N ALA A 18 13.61 6.34 13.71
CA ALA A 18 14.62 5.29 13.59
C ALA A 18 15.25 5.27 12.18
N SER A 19 14.42 5.35 11.14
CA SER A 19 14.86 5.40 9.74
C SER A 19 15.69 6.66 9.43
N ALA A 20 15.27 7.82 9.94
CA ALA A 20 16.03 9.06 9.81
C ALA A 20 17.40 8.97 10.48
N ALA A 21 17.46 8.40 11.69
CA ALA A 21 18.70 8.18 12.43
C ALA A 21 19.65 7.21 11.69
N ALA A 22 19.12 6.11 11.17
CA ALA A 22 19.88 5.15 10.37
C ALA A 22 20.46 5.78 9.09
N ALA A 23 19.69 6.68 8.46
CA ALA A 23 20.11 7.44 7.28
C ALA A 23 21.02 8.65 7.62
N LYS A 24 21.26 8.94 8.91
CA LYS A 24 21.99 10.12 9.39
C LYS A 24 21.42 11.45 8.89
N LEU A 25 20.10 11.53 8.80
CA LEU A 25 19.36 12.71 8.37
C LEU A 25 18.48 13.24 9.51
N SER A 26 18.14 14.52 9.46
CA SER A 26 17.02 15.03 10.26
C SER A 26 15.71 14.38 9.79
N LEU A 27 14.72 14.30 10.67
CA LEU A 27 13.41 13.74 10.31
C LEU A 27 12.79 14.47 9.11
N SER A 28 12.86 15.80 9.07
CA SER A 28 12.33 16.59 7.95
C SER A 28 13.07 16.33 6.64
N ALA A 29 14.40 16.23 6.67
CA ALA A 29 15.19 15.91 5.47
C ALA A 29 14.93 14.48 4.99
N TRP A 30 14.76 13.54 5.92
CA TRP A 30 14.42 12.16 5.61
C TRP A 30 13.02 12.03 4.98
N VAL A 31 12.00 12.69 5.55
CA VAL A 31 10.64 12.71 4.97
C VAL A 31 10.64 13.37 3.58
N ALA A 32 11.33 14.49 3.42
CA ALA A 32 11.42 15.15 2.11
C ALA A 32 12.09 14.27 1.06
N LYS A 33 13.15 13.53 1.45
CA LYS A 33 13.81 12.54 0.59
C LYS A 33 12.85 11.41 0.23
N LEU A 34 12.15 10.84 1.22
CA LEU A 34 11.19 9.76 1.01
C LEU A 34 10.09 10.15 0.02
N VAL A 35 9.47 11.32 0.19
CA VAL A 35 8.45 11.83 -0.73
C VAL A 35 9.02 12.00 -2.14
N LYS A 36 10.22 12.58 -2.27
CA LYS A 36 10.86 12.77 -3.56
C LYS A 36 11.14 11.44 -4.29
N GLU A 37 11.47 10.38 -3.55
CA GLU A 37 11.82 9.08 -4.09
C GLU A 37 10.58 8.22 -4.38
N GLN A 38 9.56 8.22 -3.52
CA GLN A 38 8.39 7.35 -3.67
C GLN A 38 7.27 7.95 -4.51
N THR A 39 7.06 9.26 -4.49
CA THR A 39 5.97 9.88 -5.28
C THR A 39 6.09 9.63 -6.79
N PRO A 40 7.30 9.59 -7.40
CA PRO A 40 7.44 9.22 -8.81
C PRO A 40 7.21 7.74 -9.12
N GLU A 41 7.13 6.85 -8.11
CA GLU A 41 6.88 5.42 -8.32
C GLU A 41 5.40 5.08 -8.30
N VAL A 42 4.55 6.02 -7.86
CA VAL A 42 3.10 5.82 -7.72
C VAL A 42 2.30 6.81 -8.56
N ASP A 43 1.13 6.39 -9.02
CA ASP A 43 0.16 7.22 -9.72
C ASP A 43 -0.62 8.13 -8.77
N ALA A 44 -1.57 8.89 -9.31
CA ALA A 44 -2.41 9.81 -8.55
C ALA A 44 -3.28 9.13 -7.48
N HIS A 45 -3.44 7.80 -7.56
CA HIS A 45 -4.23 6.98 -6.65
C HIS A 45 -3.36 6.20 -5.65
N GLY A 46 -2.03 6.34 -5.72
CA GLY A 46 -1.09 5.65 -4.86
C GLY A 46 -0.77 4.21 -5.30
N TYR A 47 -1.14 3.83 -6.52
CA TYR A 47 -0.76 2.55 -7.11
C TYR A 47 0.58 2.66 -7.82
N PRO A 48 1.39 1.60 -7.90
CA PRO A 48 2.59 1.60 -8.71
C PRO A 48 2.29 2.05 -10.15
N ILE A 49 3.16 2.88 -10.73
CA ILE A 49 3.00 3.31 -12.12
C ILE A 49 2.93 2.09 -13.03
N GLY A 50 1.97 2.07 -13.96
CA GLY A 50 1.78 0.96 -14.89
C GLY A 50 0.90 -0.17 -14.33
N PHE A 51 0.47 -0.10 -13.07
CA PHE A 51 -0.30 -1.18 -12.43
C PHE A 51 -1.60 -1.49 -13.19
N PHE A 52 -2.37 -0.46 -13.56
CA PHE A 52 -3.64 -0.69 -14.26
C PHE A 52 -3.43 -1.12 -15.72
N GLU A 53 -2.38 -0.63 -16.38
CA GLU A 53 -1.97 -1.06 -17.71
C GLU A 53 -1.54 -2.53 -17.70
N GLU A 54 -0.81 -2.97 -16.68
CA GLU A 54 -0.41 -4.37 -16.50
C GLU A 54 -1.63 -5.27 -16.24
N VAL A 55 -2.56 -4.84 -15.38
CA VAL A 55 -3.83 -5.57 -15.17
C VAL A 55 -4.61 -5.68 -16.47
N ALA A 56 -4.72 -4.60 -17.24
CA ALA A 56 -5.42 -4.59 -18.52
C ALA A 56 -4.74 -5.48 -19.57
N ALA A 57 -3.41 -5.45 -19.66
CA ALA A 57 -2.62 -6.28 -20.59
C ALA A 57 -2.81 -7.78 -20.33
N HIS A 58 -3.10 -8.14 -19.08
CA HIS A 58 -3.27 -9.51 -18.65
C HIS A 58 -4.73 -9.92 -18.46
N ALA A 59 -5.70 -9.09 -18.86
CA ALA A 59 -7.13 -9.34 -18.63
C ALA A 59 -7.61 -10.72 -19.12
N GLU A 60 -7.07 -11.22 -20.23
CA GLU A 60 -7.40 -12.56 -20.77
C GLU A 60 -7.07 -13.69 -19.78
N MET A 61 -6.04 -13.55 -18.93
CA MET A 61 -5.72 -14.56 -17.91
C MET A 61 -6.78 -14.68 -16.82
N TRP A 62 -7.63 -13.65 -16.67
CA TRP A 62 -8.70 -13.62 -15.68
C TRP A 62 -10.02 -14.12 -16.25
N ARG A 63 -10.06 -14.50 -17.54
CA ARG A 63 -11.28 -14.97 -18.21
C ARG A 63 -11.84 -16.23 -17.59
N ASP A 64 -10.98 -17.11 -17.11
CA ASP A 64 -11.36 -18.37 -16.46
C ASP A 64 -11.56 -18.21 -14.95
N PHE A 65 -11.41 -17.00 -14.41
CA PHE A 65 -11.65 -16.74 -13.00
C PHE A 65 -13.16 -16.91 -12.70
N PRO A 66 -13.54 -17.78 -11.74
CA PRO A 66 -14.93 -18.04 -11.46
C PRO A 66 -15.65 -16.77 -11.00
N LEU A 67 -16.89 -16.60 -11.46
CA LEU A 67 -17.76 -15.54 -10.96
C LEU A 67 -18.07 -15.76 -9.48
N ALA A 68 -18.51 -14.69 -8.83
CA ALA A 68 -18.79 -14.70 -7.39
C ALA A 68 -19.84 -15.76 -7.02
N GLU A 69 -20.80 -16.03 -7.89
CA GLU A 69 -21.79 -17.10 -7.76
C GLU A 69 -21.15 -18.49 -7.82
N GLY A 70 -20.18 -18.68 -8.71
CA GLY A 70 -19.41 -19.94 -8.83
C GLY A 70 -18.48 -20.19 -7.64
N LEU A 71 -17.88 -19.13 -7.08
CA LEU A 71 -17.06 -19.22 -5.87
C LEU A 71 -17.89 -19.59 -4.63
N ARG A 72 -19.15 -19.14 -4.57
CA ARG A 72 -20.08 -19.41 -3.45
C ARG A 72 -20.86 -20.71 -3.62
N ALA A 73 -20.83 -21.34 -4.80
CA ALA A 73 -21.63 -22.54 -5.08
C ALA A 73 -21.24 -23.74 -4.20
N ASN A 74 -19.99 -23.80 -3.73
CA ASN A 74 -19.55 -24.75 -2.72
C ASN A 74 -19.61 -24.05 -1.35
N ASP A 75 -20.81 -24.01 -0.77
CA ASP A 75 -21.06 -23.57 0.61
C ASP A 75 -20.30 -24.50 1.58
N ALA A 76 -18.99 -24.28 1.73
CA ALA A 76 -18.26 -24.78 2.87
C ALA A 76 -18.85 -24.09 4.10
N PRO A 77 -19.29 -24.83 5.13
CA PRO A 77 -19.84 -24.21 6.32
C PRO A 77 -18.81 -23.24 6.90
N ASN A 78 -19.25 -22.02 7.22
CA ASN A 78 -18.40 -21.04 7.87
C ASN A 78 -17.73 -21.67 9.09
N LEU A 79 -16.40 -21.63 9.13
CA LEU A 79 -15.67 -22.03 10.31
C LEU A 79 -16.02 -21.07 11.47
N PRO A 80 -16.13 -21.57 12.70
CA PRO A 80 -16.30 -20.70 13.86
C PRO A 80 -15.13 -19.70 13.91
N ARG A 81 -15.45 -18.46 14.26
CA ARG A 81 -14.44 -17.42 14.49
C ARG A 81 -13.46 -17.91 15.57
N GLU A 82 -12.17 -17.63 15.39
CA GLU A 82 -11.15 -17.98 16.38
C GLU A 82 -11.50 -17.41 17.76
N SER A 83 -11.30 -18.22 18.79
CA SER A 83 -11.46 -17.81 20.18
C SER A 83 -10.29 -16.90 20.58
N TRP A 84 -10.63 -15.63 20.82
CA TRP A 84 -9.86 -14.65 21.59
C TRP A 84 -9.46 -15.14 22.98
#